data_AF-A0A524CLZ6-F1
#
_entry.id   AF-A0A524CLZ6-F1
#
_cell.length_a   1.000
_cell.length_b   1.000
_cell.length_c   1.000
_cell.angle_alpha   90.00
_cell.angle_beta   90.00
_cell.angle_gamma   90.00
#
_symmetry.space_group_name_H-M   'P 1'
#
loop_
_entity.id
_entity.type
_entity.pdbx_description
1 polymer ?
#
loop_
_entity_poly.entity_id
_entity_poly.type
_entity_poly.pdbx_seq_one_letter_code
_entity_poly.pdbx_strand_id
1 'polypeptide(L)'
;SGVQLDDDIAHHIYQQYGNGAIRILDLIKEDASLKERIIEENEFILAEVVYSLRYELTPHLIDVFCRRTEMSLFICHKNAEEAATKVAELMASEYGWNQDTKQQEIEQYLDYVKKTVAFI
;
A
#
# COMPACT_ATOMS: atom_id res chain seq x y z
N SER A 1 20.83 -10.99 3.44
CA SER A 1 20.05 -9.74 3.43
C SER A 1 19.67 -9.43 4.87
N GLY A 2 20.27 -8.44 5.53
CA GLY A 2 20.13 -8.24 6.98
C GLY A 2 18.77 -7.72 7.48
N VAL A 3 17.71 -7.83 6.68
CA VAL A 3 16.35 -7.41 7.05
C VAL A 3 15.63 -8.61 7.64
N GLN A 4 15.09 -8.47 8.85
CA GLN A 4 14.27 -9.49 9.49
C GLN A 4 12.79 -9.15 9.27
N LEU A 5 12.07 -10.01 8.55
CA LEU A 5 10.63 -9.92 8.31
C LEU A 5 9.90 -11.06 9.01
N ASP A 6 8.60 -10.87 9.22
CA ASP A 6 7.72 -11.94 9.65
C ASP A 6 7.55 -12.93 8.48
N ASP A 7 7.39 -14.22 8.76
CA ASP A 7 7.41 -15.26 7.74
C ASP A 7 6.26 -15.11 6.71
N ASP A 8 5.11 -14.62 7.13
CA ASP A 8 3.95 -14.32 6.27
C ASP A 8 4.28 -13.19 5.28
N ILE A 9 4.79 -12.05 5.77
CA ILE A 9 5.21 -10.92 4.93
C ILE A 9 6.28 -11.36 3.93
N ALA A 10 7.28 -12.12 4.41
CA ALA A 10 8.36 -12.61 3.55
C ALA A 10 7.84 -13.53 2.43
N HIS A 11 6.87 -14.38 2.75
CA HIS A 11 6.22 -15.26 1.77
C HIS A 11 5.40 -14.46 0.77
N HIS A 12 4.55 -13.54 1.25
CA HIS A 12 3.73 -12.65 0.46
C HIS A 12 4.55 -11.88 -0.57
N ILE A 13 5.56 -11.13 -0.13
CA ILE A 13 6.33 -10.29 -1.06
C ILE A 13 7.10 -11.12 -2.10
N TYR A 14 7.55 -12.32 -1.72
CA TYR A 14 8.20 -13.23 -2.67
C TYR A 14 7.22 -13.74 -3.72
N GLN A 15 6.03 -14.17 -3.30
CA GLN A 15 4.99 -14.65 -4.22
C GLN A 15 4.49 -13.55 -5.16
N GLN A 16 4.24 -12.36 -4.63
CA GLN A 16 3.64 -11.26 -5.38
C GLN A 16 4.63 -10.55 -6.31
N TYR A 17 5.86 -10.28 -5.84
CA TYR A 17 6.79 -9.43 -6.58
C TYR A 17 7.98 -10.18 -7.19
N GLY A 18 8.20 -11.45 -6.83
CA GLY A 18 9.34 -12.23 -7.31
C GLY A 18 10.68 -11.48 -7.10
N ASN A 19 11.37 -11.16 -8.19
CA ASN A 19 12.62 -10.37 -8.11
C ASN A 19 12.42 -8.94 -7.56
N GLY A 20 11.22 -8.37 -7.68
CA GLY A 20 10.87 -7.08 -7.08
C GLY A 20 10.97 -7.09 -5.55
N ALA A 21 10.85 -8.26 -4.91
CA ALA A 21 11.05 -8.41 -3.47
C ALA A 21 12.45 -7.96 -3.02
N ILE A 22 13.47 -8.10 -3.88
CA ILE A 22 14.83 -7.61 -3.57
C ILE A 22 14.83 -6.09 -3.42
N ARG A 23 14.11 -5.37 -4.29
CA ARG A 23 13.98 -3.91 -4.21
C ARG A 23 13.18 -3.49 -2.99
N ILE A 24 12.11 -4.20 -2.66
CA ILE A 24 11.34 -3.98 -1.43
C ILE A 24 12.24 -4.14 -0.20
N LEU A 25 13.05 -5.19 -0.14
CA LEU A 25 14.01 -5.40 0.94
C LEU A 25 15.09 -4.31 1.01
N ASP A 26 15.51 -3.75 -0.13
CA ASP A 26 16.45 -2.64 -0.15
C ASP A 26 15.81 -1.34 0.37
N LEU A 27 14.55 -1.05 0.01
CA LEU A 27 13.79 0.08 0.57
C LEU A 27 13.69 -0.02 2.10
N ILE A 28 13.44 -1.21 2.65
CA ILE A 28 13.38 -1.43 4.11
C ILE A 28 14.75 -1.21 4.79
N LYS A 29 15.87 -1.44 4.09
CA LYS A 29 17.20 -1.13 4.64
C LYS A 29 17.46 0.37 4.67
N GLU A 30 16.94 1.10 3.68
CA GLU A 30 17.04 2.56 3.61
C GLU A 30 16.19 3.21 4.70
N ASP A 31 14.99 2.70 4.92
CA ASP A 31 14.07 3.13 5.97
C ASP A 31 13.35 1.93 6.61
N ALA A 32 13.75 1.61 7.85
CA ALA A 32 13.21 0.49 8.60
C ALA A 32 11.72 0.66 8.96
N SER A 33 11.20 1.90 8.98
CA SER A 33 9.77 2.14 9.22
C SER A 33 8.89 1.57 8.10
N LEU A 34 9.43 1.40 6.89
CA LEU A 34 8.71 0.82 5.76
C LEU A 34 8.36 -0.67 5.94
N LYS A 35 8.88 -1.33 6.99
CA LYS A 35 8.45 -2.67 7.39
C LYS A 35 7.04 -2.68 8.01
N GLU A 36 6.52 -1.55 8.47
CA GLU A 36 5.22 -1.48 9.15
C GLU A 36 4.08 -1.98 8.26
N ARG A 37 3.16 -2.75 8.85
CA ARG A 37 1.93 -3.21 8.19
C ARG A 37 0.98 -2.04 7.99
N ILE A 38 0.31 -2.01 6.83
CA ILE A 38 -0.71 -0.99 6.56
C ILE A 38 -1.90 -1.19 7.51
N ILE A 39 -2.35 -2.44 7.66
CA ILE A 39 -3.37 -2.90 8.60
C ILE A 39 -2.82 -4.15 9.27
N GLU A 40 -2.92 -4.24 10.60
CA GLU A 40 -2.27 -5.29 11.39
C GLU A 40 -2.73 -6.70 11.01
N GLU A 41 -4.00 -6.86 10.62
CA GLU A 41 -4.60 -8.15 10.27
C GLU A 41 -4.18 -8.69 8.88
N ASN A 42 -3.41 -7.93 8.11
CA ASN A 42 -2.98 -8.30 6.76
C ASN A 42 -1.45 -8.27 6.61
N GLU A 43 -0.94 -8.83 5.51
CA GLU A 43 0.50 -8.97 5.22
C GLU A 43 1.10 -7.79 4.42
N PHE A 44 0.29 -6.81 4.04
CA PHE A 44 0.74 -5.66 3.26
C PHE A 44 1.55 -4.68 4.10
N ILE A 45 2.74 -4.31 3.62
CA ILE A 45 3.63 -3.35 4.28
C ILE A 45 3.83 -2.06 3.48
N LEU A 46 4.24 -0.99 4.15
CA LEU A 46 4.50 0.31 3.53
C LEU A 46 5.54 0.24 2.39
N ALA A 47 6.55 -0.63 2.50
CA ALA A 47 7.57 -0.79 1.47
C ALA A 47 7.02 -1.23 0.11
N GLU A 48 5.93 -2.02 0.08
CA GLU A 48 5.27 -2.43 -1.17
C GLU A 48 4.63 -1.23 -1.89
N VAL A 49 4.07 -0.31 -1.11
CA VAL A 49 3.50 0.93 -1.64
C VAL A 49 4.61 1.79 -2.24
N VAL A 50 5.70 2.04 -1.50
CA VAL A 50 6.85 2.81 -2.03
C VAL A 50 7.41 2.18 -3.31
N TYR A 51 7.52 0.85 -3.33
CA TYR A 51 7.94 0.11 -4.52
C TYR A 51 7.01 0.38 -5.70
N SER A 52 5.69 0.26 -5.49
CA SER A 52 4.69 0.52 -6.53
C SER A 52 4.80 1.95 -7.08
N LEU A 53 4.94 2.95 -6.19
CA LEU A 53 5.06 4.37 -6.56
C LEU A 53 6.30 4.66 -7.41
N ARG A 54 7.44 4.09 -7.04
CA ARG A 54 8.72 4.38 -7.71
C ARG A 54 8.94 3.57 -8.98
N TYR A 55 8.35 2.37 -9.08
CA TYR A 55 8.72 1.41 -10.14
C TYR A 55 7.55 0.93 -10.99
N GLU A 56 6.28 1.15 -10.60
CA GLU A 56 5.13 0.53 -11.27
C GLU A 56 4.06 1.50 -11.76
N LEU A 57 4.40 2.80 -11.80
CA LEU A 57 3.57 3.88 -12.33
C LEU A 57 2.16 3.89 -11.72
N THR A 58 2.06 4.29 -10.46
CA THR A 58 0.79 4.42 -9.74
C THR A 58 0.48 5.90 -9.44
N PRO A 59 -0.13 6.63 -10.40
CA PRO A 59 -0.45 8.04 -10.21
C PRO A 59 -1.62 8.28 -9.25
N HIS A 60 -2.52 7.32 -9.07
CA HIS A 60 -3.69 7.47 -8.19
C HIS A 60 -3.72 6.43 -7.07
N LEU A 61 -4.36 6.78 -5.96
CA LEU A 61 -4.49 5.92 -4.79
C LEU A 61 -5.13 4.58 -5.14
N ILE A 62 -6.17 4.60 -5.98
CA ILE A 62 -6.86 3.40 -6.49
C ILE A 62 -5.95 2.47 -7.29
N ASP A 63 -4.89 2.97 -7.94
CA ASP A 63 -3.94 2.12 -8.68
C ASP A 63 -3.13 1.23 -7.72
N VAL A 64 -2.75 1.77 -6.56
CA VAL A 64 -2.07 1.01 -5.51
C VAL A 64 -3.03 -0.06 -4.98
N PHE A 65 -4.21 0.36 -4.51
CA PHE A 65 -5.17 -0.53 -3.83
C PHE A 65 -5.72 -1.65 -4.70
N CYS A 66 -6.07 -1.36 -5.96
CA CYS A 66 -6.86 -2.27 -6.77
C CYS A 66 -6.07 -2.94 -7.90
N ARG A 67 -4.84 -2.50 -8.21
CA ARG A 67 -4.09 -2.99 -9.38
C ARG A 67 -2.66 -3.45 -9.09
N ARG A 68 -1.94 -2.86 -8.13
CA ARG A 68 -0.56 -3.27 -7.81
C ARG A 68 -0.49 -4.21 -6.63
N THR A 69 -1.25 -3.93 -5.57
CA THR A 69 -1.24 -4.77 -4.37
C THR A 69 -2.49 -5.65 -4.26
N GLU A 70 -3.57 -5.29 -4.95
CA GLU A 70 -4.90 -5.90 -4.82
C GLU A 70 -5.44 -5.90 -3.38
N MET A 71 -4.85 -5.09 -2.48
CA MET A 71 -5.18 -5.07 -1.06
C MET A 71 -6.64 -4.67 -0.79
N SER A 72 -7.32 -4.01 -1.73
CA SER A 72 -8.76 -3.73 -1.64
C SER A 72 -9.62 -5.00 -1.54
N LEU A 73 -9.12 -6.16 -1.98
CA LEU A 73 -9.83 -7.44 -1.89
C LEU A 73 -9.67 -8.12 -0.52
N PHE A 74 -8.59 -7.82 0.20
CA PHE A 74 -8.19 -8.54 1.42
C PHE A 74 -8.37 -7.71 2.69
N ILE A 75 -8.30 -6.37 2.58
CA ILE A 75 -8.57 -5.46 3.69
C ILE A 75 -10.09 -5.35 3.88
N CYS A 76 -10.55 -5.54 5.12
CA CYS A 76 -11.95 -5.36 5.47
C CYS A 76 -12.40 -3.91 5.14
N HIS A 77 -13.58 -3.75 4.54
CA HIS A 77 -14.12 -2.43 4.17
C HIS A 77 -14.22 -1.45 5.35
N LYS A 78 -14.34 -1.95 6.59
CA LYS A 78 -14.35 -1.14 7.82
C LYS A 78 -12.99 -0.48 8.10
N ASN A 79 -11.91 -1.06 7.60
CA ASN A 79 -10.54 -0.57 7.75
C ASN A 79 -10.07 0.19 6.49
N ALA A 80 -10.95 0.38 5.49
CA ALA A 80 -10.59 1.01 4.22
C ALA A 80 -10.13 2.47 4.39
N GLU A 81 -10.76 3.23 5.29
CA GLU A 81 -10.39 4.63 5.57
C GLU A 81 -9.02 4.73 6.23
N GLU A 82 -8.74 3.87 7.22
CA GLU A 82 -7.43 3.81 7.87
C GLU A 82 -6.33 3.47 6.86
N ALA A 83 -6.54 2.40 6.07
CA ALA A 83 -5.59 1.98 5.06
C ALA A 83 -5.36 3.08 4.02
N ALA A 84 -6.44 3.68 3.49
CA ALA A 84 -6.37 4.75 2.51
C ALA A 84 -5.58 5.95 3.02
N THR A 85 -5.81 6.35 4.28
CA THR A 85 -5.12 7.47 4.91
C THR A 85 -3.61 7.22 5.01
N LYS A 86 -3.19 6.03 5.49
CA LYS A 86 -1.77 5.67 5.60
C LYS A 86 -1.08 5.66 4.23
N VAL A 87 -1.70 5.05 3.23
CA VAL A 87 -1.14 4.98 1.87
C VAL A 87 -1.10 6.36 1.22
N ALA A 88 -2.14 7.17 1.38
CA ALA A 88 -2.19 8.52 0.82
C ALA A 88 -1.17 9.47 1.45
N GLU A 89 -0.86 9.32 2.75
CA GLU A 89 0.23 10.07 3.40
C GLU A 89 1.58 9.78 2.75
N LEU A 90 1.85 8.50 2.47
CA LEU A 90 3.07 8.06 1.81
C LEU A 90 3.14 8.57 0.36
N MET A 91 2.03 8.47 -0.39
CA MET A 91 1.94 9.02 -1.75
C MET A 91 2.14 10.53 -1.76
N ALA A 92 1.58 11.26 -0.80
CA ALA A 92 1.75 12.70 -0.70
C ALA A 92 3.21 13.10 -0.45
N SER A 93 3.93 12.34 0.38
CA SER A 93 5.36 12.54 0.60
C SER A 93 6.19 12.23 -0.67
N GLU A 94 5.89 11.14 -1.37
CA GLU A 94 6.65 10.73 -2.57
C GLU A 94 6.40 11.65 -3.78
N TYR A 95 5.16 12.11 -3.99
CA TYR A 95 4.77 12.92 -5.14
C TYR A 95 4.65 14.42 -4.86
N GLY A 96 4.84 14.85 -3.62
CA GLY A 96 4.71 16.25 -3.21
C GLY A 96 3.28 16.78 -3.29
N TRP A 97 2.28 15.94 -2.99
CA TRP A 97 0.89 16.38 -2.97
C TRP A 97 0.62 17.33 -1.81
N ASN A 98 -0.27 18.29 -2.05
CA ASN A 98 -0.83 19.11 -0.98
C ASN A 98 -2.00 18.37 -0.29
N GLN A 99 -2.53 18.98 0.78
CA GLN A 99 -3.63 18.39 1.55
C GLN A 99 -4.90 18.19 0.71
N ASP A 100 -5.20 19.11 -0.22
CA ASP A 100 -6.40 19.03 -1.07
C ASP A 100 -6.32 17.83 -2.02
N THR A 101 -5.17 17.63 -2.69
CA THR A 101 -4.95 16.48 -3.58
C THR A 101 -4.99 15.17 -2.79
N LYS A 102 -4.33 15.11 -1.62
CA LYS A 102 -4.37 13.92 -0.76
C LYS A 102 -5.81 13.57 -0.36
N GLN A 103 -6.58 14.55 0.07
CA GLN A 103 -7.97 14.36 0.50
C GLN A 103 -8.85 13.91 -0.67
N GLN A 104 -8.69 14.52 -1.85
CA GLN A 104 -9.42 14.12 -3.06
C GLN A 104 -9.16 12.68 -3.47
N GLU A 105 -7.92 12.21 -3.36
CA GLU A 105 -7.55 10.82 -3.69
C GLU A 105 -8.16 9.82 -2.70
N ILE A 106 -8.15 10.15 -1.39
CA ILE A 106 -8.81 9.35 -0.35
C ILE A 106 -10.31 9.26 -0.62
N GLU A 107 -10.97 10.40 -0.86
CA GLU A 107 -12.42 10.46 -1.12
C GLU A 107 -12.82 9.64 -2.35
N GLN A 108 -12.06 9.75 -3.44
CA GLN A 108 -12.30 8.98 -4.66
C GLN A 108 -12.18 7.48 -4.42
N TYR A 109 -11.16 7.04 -3.68
CA TYR A 109 -11.00 5.63 -3.33
C TYR A 109 -12.12 5.13 -2.41
N LEU A 110 -12.51 5.90 -1.39
CA LEU A 110 -13.58 5.50 -0.48
C LEU A 110 -14.95 5.46 -1.15
N ASP A 111 -15.22 6.34 -2.12
CA ASP A 111 -16.42 6.27 -2.96
C ASP A 111 -16.43 4.98 -3.81
N TYR A 112 -15.28 4.57 -4.36
CA TYR A 112 -15.15 3.29 -5.05
C TYR A 112 -15.43 2.10 -4.12
N VAL A 113 -14.86 2.08 -2.90
CA VAL A 113 -15.10 1.02 -1.91
C VAL A 113 -16.59 0.95 -1.58
N LYS A 114 -17.21 2.09 -1.27
CA LYS A 114 -18.64 2.20 -0.96
C LYS A 114 -19.52 1.60 -2.06
N LYS A 115 -19.22 1.89 -3.33
CA LYS A 115 -19.96 1.35 -4.48
C LYS A 115 -19.79 -0.15 -4.64
N THR A 116 -18.61 -0.68 -4.29
CA THR A 116 -18.29 -2.11 -4.42
C THR A 116 -18.92 -2.96 -3.31
N VAL A 117 -19.09 -2.39 -2.10
CA VAL A 117 -19.65 -3.10 -0.95
C VAL A 117 -21.13 -2.78 -0.68
N ALA A 118 -21.77 -1.94 -1.49
CA ALA A 118 -23.15 -1.49 -1.28
C ALA A 118 -24.22 -2.60 -1.23
N PHE A 119 -23.87 -3.83 -1.61
CA PHE A 119 -24.74 -5.00 -1.63
C PHE A 119 -24.49 -5.98 -0.47
N ILE A 120 -23.54 -5.67 0.41
CA ILE A 120 -23.18 -6.44 1.62
C ILE A 120 -23.82 -5.76 2.83
#